data_AF-A0A6A6RAJ1-F1
#
_entry.id   AF-A0A6A6RAJ1-F1
#
_cell.length_a   1.000
_cell.length_b   1.000
_cell.length_c   1.000
_cell.angle_alpha   90.00
_cell.angle_beta   90.00
_cell.angle_gamma   90.00
#
_symmetry.space_group_name_H-M   'P 1'
#
loop_
_entity.id
_entity.type
_entity.pdbx_description
1 polymer ?
#
loop_
_entity_poly.entity_id
_entity_poly.type
_entity_poly.pdbx_seq_one_letter_code
_entity_poly.pdbx_strand_id
1 'polypeptide(L)'
;MAFKSENCTYQPLQEPMDFRLLKLLPGERKEIIVCSLAHSRLTSNPVYYAASYTWGAPGLFQEIELNGVVHAIQANLFDFLQQLRLADAAVTLWVDALCINQKDNLEKSIQVPLMGLIYSNANRFKINYNRRI
;
A
#
# COMPACT_ATOMS: atom_id res chain seq x y z
N MET A 1 -8.64 -24.07 -23.13
CA MET A 1 -7.92 -22.82 -23.45
C MET A 1 -8.34 -21.77 -22.43
N ALA A 2 -7.42 -21.38 -21.54
CA ALA A 2 -7.55 -20.19 -20.72
C ALA A 2 -6.14 -19.65 -20.55
N PHE A 3 -5.81 -18.57 -21.25
CA PHE A 3 -4.59 -17.81 -21.00
C PHE A 3 -4.76 -17.18 -19.62
N LYS A 4 -4.11 -17.75 -18.60
CA LYS A 4 -3.93 -17.10 -17.31
C LYS A 4 -2.98 -15.94 -17.61
N SER A 5 -3.54 -14.75 -17.83
CA SER A 5 -2.78 -13.54 -18.15
C SER A 5 -1.67 -13.34 -17.13
N GLU A 6 -0.46 -13.05 -17.62
CA GLU A 6 0.69 -12.78 -16.78
C GLU A 6 0.35 -11.67 -15.77
N ASN A 7 0.37 -12.03 -14.48
CA ASN A 7 -0.03 -11.19 -13.36
C ASN A 7 0.96 -10.02 -13.18
N CYS A 8 0.76 -8.94 -13.93
CA CYS A 8 1.51 -7.70 -13.74
C CYS A 8 0.83 -6.84 -12.66
N THR A 9 0.92 -7.24 -11.38
CA THR A 9 0.40 -6.43 -10.26
C THR A 9 0.99 -5.01 -10.28
N TYR A 10 2.23 -4.86 -10.75
CA TYR A 10 2.95 -3.61 -10.82
C TYR A 10 3.15 -3.16 -12.27
N GLN A 11 2.45 -2.10 -12.67
CA GLN A 11 2.77 -1.42 -13.92
C GLN A 11 4.02 -0.54 -13.73
N PRO A 12 5.00 -0.56 -14.66
CA PRO A 12 6.22 0.24 -14.55
C PRO A 12 5.94 1.73 -14.34
N LEU A 13 6.72 2.35 -13.46
CA LEU A 13 6.72 3.80 -13.31
C LEU A 13 7.34 4.42 -14.57
N GLN A 14 6.71 5.48 -15.09
CA GLN A 14 7.12 6.08 -16.37
C GLN A 14 8.22 7.12 -16.16
N GLU A 15 8.14 7.88 -15.06
CA GLU A 15 9.10 8.93 -14.73
C GLU A 15 9.80 8.68 -13.39
N PRO A 16 11.04 9.18 -13.18
CA PRO A 16 11.77 8.96 -11.93
C PRO A 16 11.07 9.49 -10.67
N MET A 17 10.25 10.53 -10.79
CA MET A 17 9.47 11.13 -9.67
C MET A 17 8.04 10.59 -9.57
N ASP A 18 7.63 9.69 -10.45
CA ASP A 18 6.38 8.97 -10.28
C ASP A 18 6.51 8.01 -9.10
N PHE A 19 5.40 7.76 -8.42
CA PHE A 19 5.31 6.77 -7.36
C PHE A 19 3.92 6.13 -7.37
N ARG A 20 3.72 5.08 -6.57
CA ARG A 20 2.39 4.44 -6.45
C ARG A 20 1.75 4.80 -5.12
N LEU A 21 0.44 4.96 -5.15
CA LEU A 21 -0.41 5.04 -3.97
C LEU A 21 -1.25 3.76 -3.88
N LEU A 22 -1.34 3.23 -2.68
CA LEU A 22 -2.21 2.11 -2.32
C LEU A 22 -3.59 2.67 -1.96
N LYS A 23 -4.62 2.28 -2.71
CA LYS A 23 -6.01 2.50 -2.34
C LYS A 23 -6.50 1.27 -1.59
N LEU A 24 -6.65 1.41 -0.27
CA LEU A 24 -7.29 0.43 0.59
C LEU A 24 -8.81 0.57 0.44
N LEU A 25 -9.48 -0.45 -0.11
CA LEU A 25 -10.91 -0.40 -0.37
C LEU A 25 -11.74 -0.62 0.90
N PRO A 26 -12.97 -0.07 0.95
CA PRO A 26 -13.85 -0.28 2.09
C PRO A 26 -14.21 -1.76 2.29
N GLY A 27 -14.68 -2.07 3.48
CA GLY A 27 -15.29 -3.36 3.80
C GLY A 27 -15.18 -3.73 5.26
N GLU A 28 -15.78 -4.85 5.61
CA GLU A 28 -15.89 -5.31 6.99
C GLU A 28 -14.62 -6.02 7.47
N ARG A 29 -14.50 -6.15 8.80
CA ARG A 29 -13.33 -6.78 9.44
C ARG A 29 -13.14 -8.26 9.08
N LYS A 30 -14.21 -8.97 8.71
CA LYS A 30 -14.17 -10.39 8.35
C LYS A 30 -13.91 -10.64 6.87
N GLU A 31 -14.03 -9.61 6.04
CA GLU A 31 -13.81 -9.70 4.61
C GLU A 31 -12.31 -9.59 4.30
N ILE A 32 -11.89 -10.24 3.20
CA ILE A 32 -10.53 -10.06 2.69
C ILE A 32 -10.25 -8.58 2.45
N ILE A 33 -9.03 -8.15 2.77
CA ILE A 33 -8.58 -6.79 2.46
C ILE A 33 -8.33 -6.71 0.96
N VAL A 34 -9.02 -5.78 0.30
CA VAL A 34 -8.85 -5.50 -1.13
C VAL A 34 -8.18 -4.15 -1.31
N CYS A 35 -7.16 -4.13 -2.15
CA CYS A 35 -6.34 -2.97 -2.43
C CYS A 35 -6.14 -2.81 -3.95
N SER A 36 -5.91 -1.57 -4.38
CA SER A 36 -5.38 -1.29 -5.72
C SER A 36 -4.21 -0.33 -5.67
N LEU A 37 -3.32 -0.41 -6.66
CA LEU A 37 -2.22 0.54 -6.85
C LEU A 37 -2.58 1.52 -7.96
N ALA A 38 -2.37 2.81 -7.69
CA ALA A 38 -2.53 3.87 -8.66
C ALA A 38 -1.22 4.66 -8.80
N HIS A 39 -0.78 4.93 -10.03
CA HIS A 39 0.34 5.85 -10.28
C HIS A 39 -0.05 7.26 -9.84
N SER A 40 0.92 7.98 -9.30
CA SER A 40 0.77 9.35 -8.82
C SER A 40 2.08 10.10 -8.97
N ARG A 41 2.02 11.43 -8.87
CA ARG A 41 3.19 12.32 -8.94
C ARG A 41 3.27 13.17 -7.70
N LEU A 42 4.47 13.42 -7.19
CA LEU A 42 4.64 14.35 -6.08
C LEU A 42 4.23 15.78 -6.49
N THR A 43 4.48 16.15 -7.74
CA THR A 43 4.15 17.46 -8.31
C THR A 43 2.64 17.72 -8.40
N SER A 44 1.79 16.68 -8.37
CA SER A 44 0.34 16.85 -8.36
C SER A 44 -0.25 17.08 -6.96
N ASN A 45 0.59 17.17 -5.92
CA ASN A 45 0.17 17.35 -4.52
C ASN A 45 -0.97 16.39 -4.09
N PRO A 46 -0.79 15.07 -4.25
CA PRO A 46 -1.84 14.12 -3.93
C PRO A 46 -2.11 14.08 -2.42
N VAL A 47 -3.34 13.75 -2.05
CA VAL A 47 -3.75 13.57 -0.65
C VAL A 47 -3.65 12.09 -0.27
N TYR A 48 -2.74 11.77 0.64
CA TYR A 48 -2.50 10.39 1.10
C TYR A 48 -1.87 10.39 2.49
N TYR A 49 -1.84 9.24 3.13
CA TYR A 49 -1.11 9.01 4.38
C TYR A 49 0.06 8.07 4.14
N ALA A 50 1.21 8.31 4.75
CA ALA A 50 2.34 7.39 4.67
C ALA A 50 2.34 6.45 5.88
N ALA A 51 2.33 5.15 5.62
CA ALA A 51 2.34 4.12 6.63
C ALA A 51 3.67 4.13 7.40
N SER A 52 3.57 4.27 8.72
CA SER A 52 4.69 4.10 9.63
C SER A 52 4.34 2.97 10.59
N TYR A 53 4.73 1.76 10.20
CA TYR A 53 4.50 0.54 10.97
C TYR A 53 5.86 -0.12 11.27
N THR A 54 5.95 -0.83 12.39
CA THR A 54 7.13 -1.62 12.70
C THR A 54 7.18 -2.84 11.79
N TRP A 55 8.31 -3.12 11.15
CA TRP A 55 8.54 -4.39 10.47
C TRP A 55 8.33 -5.56 11.44
N GLY A 56 7.56 -6.56 11.01
CA GLY A 56 7.12 -7.65 11.87
C GLY A 56 8.20 -8.72 12.02
N ALA A 57 8.03 -9.59 13.01
CA ALA A 57 8.83 -10.80 13.09
C ALA A 57 8.62 -11.63 11.80
N PRO A 58 9.69 -12.15 11.19
CA PRO A 58 9.57 -12.98 10.00
C PRO A 58 8.76 -14.25 10.31
N GLY A 59 8.00 -14.72 9.32
CA GLY A 59 7.36 -16.05 9.37
C GLY A 59 5.84 -16.06 9.51
N LEU A 60 5.19 -14.93 9.83
CA LEU A 60 3.73 -14.82 9.84
C LEU A 60 3.24 -13.97 8.67
N PHE A 61 2.46 -14.59 7.80
CA PHE A 61 1.88 -13.95 6.62
C PHE A 61 0.35 -14.06 6.64
N GLN A 62 -0.30 -13.08 6.03
CA GLN A 62 -1.74 -13.03 5.77
C GLN A 62 -1.98 -12.62 4.33
N GLU A 63 -3.11 -13.04 3.77
CA GLU A 63 -3.45 -12.79 2.38
C GLU A 63 -4.29 -11.51 2.23
N ILE A 64 -3.96 -10.73 1.21
CA ILE A 64 -4.77 -9.61 0.71
C ILE A 64 -4.97 -9.78 -0.79
N GLU A 65 -5.97 -9.10 -1.34
CA GLU A 65 -6.09 -8.92 -2.78
C GLU A 65 -5.49 -7.56 -3.19
N LEU A 66 -4.54 -7.56 -4.13
CA LEU A 66 -3.91 -6.36 -4.67
C LEU A 66 -4.00 -6.38 -6.20
N ASN A 67 -4.71 -5.40 -6.78
CA ASN A 67 -4.99 -5.34 -8.22
C ASN A 67 -5.58 -6.66 -8.76
N GLY A 68 -6.51 -7.29 -8.03
CA GLY A 68 -7.14 -8.55 -8.44
C GLY A 68 -6.30 -9.81 -8.26
N VAL A 69 -5.09 -9.70 -7.68
CA VAL A 69 -4.18 -10.83 -7.44
C VAL A 69 -4.03 -11.02 -5.93
N VAL A 70 -3.95 -12.27 -5.47
CA VAL A 70 -3.70 -12.56 -4.04
C VAL A 70 -2.22 -12.35 -3.72
N HIS A 71 -1.93 -11.59 -2.67
CA HIS A 71 -0.58 -11.32 -2.15
C HIS A 71 -0.48 -11.70 -0.68
N ALA A 72 0.58 -12.41 -0.33
CA ALA A 72 0.94 -12.68 1.05
C ALA A 72 1.78 -11.51 1.60
N ILE A 73 1.29 -10.88 2.67
CA ILE A 73 1.96 -9.77 3.37
C ILE A 73 2.25 -10.15 4.81
N GLN A 74 3.20 -9.46 5.45
CA GLN A 74 3.50 -9.72 6.87
C GLN A 74 2.29 -9.39 7.75
N ALA A 75 2.07 -10.17 8.81
CA ALA A 75 0.90 -10.05 9.68
C ALA A 75 0.74 -8.67 10.33
N ASN A 76 1.84 -8.03 10.73
CA ASN A 76 1.86 -6.65 11.25
C ASN A 76 1.35 -5.62 10.23
N LEU A 77 1.69 -5.78 8.94
CA LEU A 77 1.17 -4.91 7.88
C LEU A 77 -0.31 -5.19 7.65
N PHE A 78 -0.72 -6.46 7.70
CA PHE A 78 -2.13 -6.84 7.62
C PHE A 78 -2.95 -6.19 8.73
N ASP A 79 -2.51 -6.32 9.98
CA ASP A 79 -3.17 -5.71 11.15
C ASP A 79 -3.24 -4.19 11.03
N PHE A 80 -2.17 -3.56 10.54
CA PHE A 80 -2.13 -2.12 10.29
C PHE A 80 -3.17 -1.70 9.23
N LEU A 81 -3.22 -2.39 8.08
CA LEU A 81 -4.23 -2.13 7.05
C LEU A 81 -5.64 -2.39 7.58
N GLN A 82 -5.85 -3.44 8.36
CA GLN A 82 -7.15 -3.78 8.94
C GLN A 82 -7.66 -2.70 9.90
N GLN A 83 -6.76 -2.03 10.64
CA GLN A 83 -7.10 -0.92 11.54
C GLN A 83 -7.48 0.36 10.79
N LEU A 84 -6.86 0.59 9.62
CA LEU A 84 -7.13 1.77 8.79
C LEU A 84 -8.34 1.59 7.88
N ARG A 85 -8.72 0.34 7.57
CA ARG A 85 -9.86 0.04 6.70
C ARG A 85 -11.16 0.60 7.30
N LEU A 86 -11.86 1.41 6.51
CA LEU A 86 -13.19 1.91 6.84
C LEU A 86 -14.26 1.02 6.20
N ALA A 87 -15.47 1.01 6.75
CA ALA A 87 -16.56 0.18 6.24
C ALA A 87 -17.14 0.71 4.91
N ASP A 88 -17.05 2.03 4.69
CA ASP A 88 -17.80 2.75 3.65
C ASP A 88 -16.95 3.67 2.77
N ALA A 89 -15.69 3.91 3.14
CA ALA A 89 -14.78 4.76 2.37
C ALA A 89 -13.41 4.12 2.11
N ALA A 90 -12.84 4.40 0.94
CA ALA A 90 -11.47 4.00 0.63
C ALA A 90 -10.46 4.92 1.34
N VAL A 91 -9.32 4.36 1.73
CA VAL A 91 -8.20 5.12 2.31
C VAL A 91 -7.02 5.08 1.35
N THR A 92 -6.46 6.25 1.04
CA THR A 92 -5.28 6.35 0.16
C THR A 92 -4.01 6.41 1.01
N LEU A 93 -3.14 5.44 0.80
CA LEU A 93 -1.96 5.19 1.59
C LEU A 93 -0.71 5.13 0.71
N TRP A 94 0.43 5.41 1.30
CA TRP A 94 1.72 4.98 0.79
C TRP A 94 2.31 3.96 1.76
N VAL A 95 2.57 2.76 1.28
CA VAL A 95 3.15 1.63 2.02
C VAL A 95 4.33 1.15 1.21
N ASP A 96 5.56 1.37 1.68
CA ASP A 96 6.78 1.00 0.97
C ASP A 96 6.78 -0.47 0.49
N ALA A 97 6.37 -1.40 1.34
CA ALA A 97 6.30 -2.83 1.03
C ALA A 97 5.35 -3.20 -0.13
N LEU A 98 4.37 -2.33 -0.47
CA LEU A 98 3.36 -2.58 -1.51
C LEU A 98 3.37 -1.56 -2.66
N CYS A 99 3.85 -0.34 -2.42
CA CYS A 99 3.89 0.72 -3.43
C CYS A 99 5.17 0.63 -4.29
N ILE A 100 6.24 0.08 -3.71
CA ILE A 100 7.49 -0.22 -4.40
C ILE A 100 7.48 -1.70 -4.80
N ASN A 101 7.78 -1.98 -6.06
CA ASN A 101 8.00 -3.34 -6.53
C ASN A 101 9.29 -3.90 -5.91
N GLN A 102 9.15 -4.62 -4.80
CA GLN A 102 10.27 -5.14 -4.02
C GLN A 102 11.19 -6.11 -4.78
N LYS A 103 10.72 -6.67 -5.90
CA LYS A 103 11.47 -7.59 -6.78
C LYS A 103 12.27 -6.86 -7.86
N ASP A 104 12.02 -5.57 -8.07
CA ASP A 104 12.73 -4.75 -9.06
C ASP A 104 13.79 -3.88 -8.37
N ASN A 105 15.05 -4.28 -8.53
CA ASN A 105 16.17 -3.55 -7.92
C ASN A 105 16.42 -2.18 -8.57
N LEU A 106 16.04 -2.00 -9.85
CA LEU A 106 16.15 -0.71 -10.52
C LEU A 106 15.06 0.24 -9.99
N GLU A 107 13.82 -0.24 -9.85
CA GLU A 107 12.77 0.57 -9.26
C GLU A 107 13.12 0.97 -7.81
N LYS A 108 13.61 0.02 -7.00
CA LYS A 108 14.03 0.30 -5.63
C LYS A 108 15.15 1.34 -5.56
N SER A 109 16.15 1.29 -6.43
CA SER A 109 17.26 2.24 -6.42
C SER A 109 16.81 3.68 -6.73
N ILE A 110 15.68 3.83 -7.43
CA ILE A 110 15.04 5.12 -7.71
C ILE A 110 14.09 5.54 -6.59
N GLN A 111 13.23 4.64 -6.09
CA GLN A 111 12.17 4.97 -5.14
C GLN A 111 12.65 5.15 -3.70
N VAL A 112 13.65 4.37 -3.25
CA VAL A 112 14.17 4.47 -1.87
C VAL A 112 14.70 5.88 -1.55
N PRO A 113 15.49 6.54 -2.42
CA PRO A 113 15.87 7.94 -2.22
C PRO A 113 14.70 8.93 -2.11
N LEU A 114 13.53 8.62 -2.69
CA LEU A 114 12.35 9.49 -2.65
C LEU A 114 11.54 9.36 -1.36
N MET A 115 11.78 8.33 -0.52
CA MET A 115 10.98 8.08 0.67
C MET A 115 10.89 9.31 1.57
N GLY A 116 12.00 10.02 1.81
CA GLY A 116 12.00 11.22 2.64
C GLY A 116 11.03 12.30 2.12
N LEU A 117 10.94 12.47 0.80
CA LEU A 117 10.03 13.41 0.15
C LEU A 117 8.58 12.91 0.18
N ILE A 118 8.36 11.62 0.00
CA ILE A 118 7.02 11.01 0.08
C ILE A 118 6.47 11.14 1.51
N TYR A 119 7.25 10.80 2.53
CA TYR A 119 6.84 10.96 3.92
C TYR A 119 6.59 12.42 4.31
N SER A 120 7.39 13.37 3.82
CA SER A 120 7.22 14.79 4.16
C SER A 120 5.98 15.42 3.51
N ASN A 121 5.54 14.89 2.36
CA ASN A 121 4.32 15.34 1.67
C ASN A 121 3.05 14.61 2.11
N ALA A 122 3.19 13.54 2.89
CA ALA A 122 2.05 12.77 3.37
C ALA A 122 1.31 13.51 4.50
N ASN A 123 -0.01 13.31 4.56
CA ASN A 123 -0.78 13.67 5.73
C ASN A 123 -0.38 12.79 6.92
N ARG A 124 -0.37 13.41 8.11
CA ARG A 124 -0.21 12.67 9.35
C ARG A 124 -1.51 11.97 9.70
N PHE A 125 -1.45 10.67 10.02
CA PHE A 125 -2.59 10.01 10.64
C PHE A 125 -2.95 10.75 11.93
N LYS A 126 -4.16 11.27 12.02
CA LYS A 126 -4.77 11.56 13.32
C LYS A 126 -5.32 10.25 13.83
N ILE A 127 -4.48 9.46 14.51
CA ILE A 127 -4.95 8.25 15.17
C ILE A 127 -5.89 8.71 16.30
N ASN A 128 -7.21 8.69 16.05
CA ASN A 128 -8.20 8.84 17.09
C ASN A 128 -8.19 7.53 17.90
N TYR A 129 -7.44 7.51 19.01
CA TYR A 129 -7.62 6.52 20.06
C TYR A 129 -9.00 6.72 20.71
N ASN A 130 -10.06 6.27 20.03
CA ASN A 130 -11.40 6.15 20.60
C ASN A 130 -12.07 4.88 20.05
N ARG A 131 -11.48 3.73 20.37
CA ARG A 131 -12.27 2.52 20.61
C ARG A 131 -12.20 2.23 22.09
N ARG A 132 -13.15 2.82 22.83
CA ARG A 132 -13.50 2.37 24.17
C ARG A 132 -13.94 0.91 24.04
N ILE A 133 -13.23 0.02 24.73
CA ILE A 133 -13.78 -1.24 25.20
C ILE A 133 -14.66 -0.92 26.42
#